data_AF-A0A957YKG0-F1
#
_entry.id   AF-A0A957YKG0-F1
#
_cell.length_a   1.000
_cell.length_b   1.000
_cell.length_c   1.000
_cell.angle_alpha   90.00
_cell.angle_beta   90.00
_cell.angle_gamma   90.00
#
_symmetry.space_group_name_H-M   'P 1'
#
loop_
_entity.id
_entity.type
_entity.pdbx_description
1 polymer ?
#
loop_
_entity_poly.entity_id
_entity_poly.type
_entity_poly.pdbx_seq_one_letter_code
_entity_poly.pdbx_strand_id
1 'polypeptide(L)'
;MATLRAARGEGSPPRQLVMAWHAQRWHTLPEAGGQLDQPAGLLDTMARLQNVYDAVKAYYGADDTAGWANANPDMFELYAWARKVEREHGR
;
A
#
# COMPACT_ATOMS: atom_id res chain seq x y z
N MET A 1 -12.07 -0.98 1.83
CA MET A 1 -10.76 -1.05 2.53
C MET A 1 -10.13 0.34 2.62
N ALA A 2 -9.53 0.72 3.76
CA ALA A 2 -9.02 2.09 3.97
C ALA A 2 -7.83 2.47 3.06
N THR A 3 -6.87 1.57 2.84
CA THR A 3 -5.70 1.80 1.96
C THR A 3 -6.08 2.12 0.52
N LEU A 4 -7.06 1.39 -0.04
CA LEU A 4 -7.48 1.56 -1.43
C LEU A 4 -8.16 2.91 -1.66
N ARG A 5 -9.03 3.29 -0.73
CA ARG A 5 -9.63 4.63 -0.72
C ARG A 5 -8.54 5.70 -0.63
N ALA A 6 -7.61 5.57 0.33
CA ALA A 6 -6.54 6.54 0.49
C ALA A 6 -5.64 6.65 -0.76
N ALA A 7 -5.38 5.55 -1.47
CA ALA A 7 -4.64 5.54 -2.73
C ALA A 7 -5.35 6.30 -3.86
N ARG A 8 -6.68 6.32 -3.84
CA ARG A 8 -7.52 7.14 -4.73
C ARG A 8 -7.70 8.60 -4.26
N GLY A 9 -7.08 8.98 -3.13
CA GLY A 9 -7.30 10.28 -2.50
C GLY A 9 -8.60 10.38 -1.70
N GLU A 10 -9.24 9.25 -1.39
CA GLU A 10 -10.50 9.16 -0.67
C GLU A 10 -10.28 8.68 0.78
N GLY A 11 -10.86 9.36 1.77
CA GLY A 11 -10.80 8.93 3.16
C GLY A 11 -9.38 8.93 3.76
N SER A 12 -9.27 8.40 4.99
CA SER A 12 -8.01 8.42 5.74
C SER A 12 -7.20 7.13 5.54
N PRO A 13 -5.87 7.22 5.36
CA PRO A 13 -5.01 6.04 5.33
C PRO A 13 -5.00 5.33 6.70
N PRO A 14 -4.83 3.99 6.74
CA PRO A 14 -4.66 3.28 8.01
C PRO A 14 -3.36 3.70 8.69
N ARG A 15 -3.34 3.63 10.04
CA ARG A 15 -2.19 4.08 10.86
C ARG A 15 -0.86 3.46 10.41
N GLN A 16 -0.85 2.16 10.11
CA GLN A 16 0.36 1.45 9.70
C GLN A 16 0.91 1.97 8.36
N LEU A 17 0.05 2.41 7.43
CA LEU A 17 0.52 3.03 6.20
C LEU A 17 1.16 4.40 6.46
N VAL A 18 0.56 5.19 7.36
CA VAL A 18 1.16 6.47 7.79
C VAL A 18 2.52 6.23 8.45
N MET A 19 2.63 5.20 9.28
CA MET A 19 3.91 4.80 9.88
C MET A 19 4.93 4.40 8.81
N ALA A 20 4.51 3.71 7.74
CA ALA A 20 5.39 3.36 6.63
C ALA A 20 5.95 4.61 5.93
N TRP A 21 5.09 5.60 5.65
CA TRP A 21 5.53 6.87 5.05
C TRP A 21 6.50 7.64 5.95
N HIS A 22 6.23 7.67 7.25
CA HIS A 22 7.12 8.28 8.23
C HIS A 22 8.49 7.59 8.26
N ALA A 23 8.50 6.25 8.35
CA ALA A 23 9.71 5.45 8.34
C ALA A 23 10.55 5.66 7.07
N GLN A 24 9.91 5.69 5.90
CA GLN A 24 10.56 5.97 4.62
C GLN A 24 11.13 7.39 4.55
N ARG A 25 10.35 8.39 5.00
CA ARG A 25 10.73 9.80 4.92
C ARG A 25 11.89 10.16 5.84
N TRP A 26 11.93 9.58 7.04
CA TRP A 26 12.93 9.92 8.06
C TRP A 26 14.02 8.87 8.23
N HIS A 27 13.95 7.77 7.49
CA HIS A 27 14.89 6.65 7.59
C HIS A 27 14.98 6.08 9.02
N THR A 28 13.82 6.01 9.69
CA THR A 28 13.70 5.50 11.06
C THR A 28 12.78 4.28 11.11
N LEU A 29 12.93 3.46 12.15
CA LEU A 29 11.94 2.43 12.48
C LEU A 29 10.68 3.05 13.09
N PRO A 30 9.52 2.37 13.01
CA PRO A 30 8.27 2.89 13.54
C PRO A 30 8.27 3.02 15.07
N GLU A 31 8.92 2.09 15.76
CA GLU A 31 9.12 2.12 17.21
C GLU A 31 10.63 2.22 17.51
N ALA A 32 10.97 2.84 18.63
CA ALA A 32 12.36 2.97 19.06
C ALA A 32 12.98 1.58 19.32
N GLY A 33 14.24 1.39 18.93
CA GLY A 33 14.97 0.13 19.04
C GLY A 33 15.52 -0.36 17.71
N GLY A 34 15.89 -1.63 17.65
CA GLY A 34 16.31 -2.33 16.44
C GLY A 34 15.15 -2.99 15.70
N GLN A 35 15.47 -3.67 14.59
CA GLN A 35 14.48 -4.33 13.74
C GLN A 35 13.72 -5.45 14.45
N LEU A 36 14.37 -6.17 15.37
CA LEU A 36 13.76 -7.27 16.13
C LEU A 36 12.93 -6.79 17.34
N ASP A 37 13.08 -5.53 17.72
CA ASP A 37 12.28 -4.90 18.79
C ASP A 37 10.92 -4.42 18.29
N GLN A 38 10.70 -4.47 16.97
CA GLN A 38 9.45 -4.05 16.37
C GLN A 38 8.35 -5.06 16.67
N PRO A 39 7.09 -4.61 16.89
CA PRO A 39 5.98 -5.53 17.07
C PRO A 39 5.90 -6.56 15.94
N ALA A 40 5.68 -7.82 16.30
CA ALA A 40 5.68 -8.93 15.36
C ALA A 40 4.73 -8.67 14.18
N GLY A 41 5.27 -8.78 12.96
CA GLY A 41 4.53 -8.56 11.71
C GLY A 41 4.20 -7.10 11.38
N LEU A 42 4.60 -6.12 12.20
CA LEU A 42 4.33 -4.71 11.92
C LEU A 42 5.04 -4.24 10.64
N LEU A 43 6.34 -4.54 10.51
CA LEU A 43 7.13 -4.16 9.34
C LEU A 43 6.59 -4.82 8.06
N ASP A 44 6.23 -6.11 8.13
CA ASP A 44 5.62 -6.83 7.01
C ASP A 44 4.27 -6.22 6.63
N THR A 45 3.47 -5.83 7.62
CA THR A 45 2.18 -5.16 7.40
C THR A 45 2.38 -3.80 6.74
N MET A 46 3.32 -2.99 7.23
CA MET A 46 3.67 -1.70 6.64
C MET A 46 4.09 -1.86 5.17
N ALA A 47 4.99 -2.82 4.89
CA ALA A 47 5.46 -3.10 3.54
C ALA A 47 4.31 -3.54 2.62
N ARG A 48 3.45 -4.46 3.07
CA ARG A 48 2.28 -4.90 2.29
C ARG A 48 1.31 -3.77 1.99
N LEU A 49 1.00 -2.94 2.99
CA LEU A 49 0.10 -1.80 2.81
C LEU A 49 0.70 -0.76 1.85
N GLN A 50 2.00 -0.52 1.94
CA GLN A 50 2.72 0.38 1.04
C GLN A 50 2.66 -0.13 -0.40
N ASN A 51 2.99 -1.39 -0.63
CA ASN A 51 2.96 -1.99 -1.97
C ASN A 51 1.56 -1.90 -2.60
N VAL A 52 0.52 -2.18 -1.82
CA VAL A 52 -0.87 -2.05 -2.29
C VAL A 52 -1.22 -0.60 -2.59
N TYR A 53 -0.83 0.34 -1.72
CA TYR A 53 -1.06 1.76 -1.94
C TYR A 53 -0.39 2.23 -3.24
N ASP A 54 0.87 1.88 -3.45
CA ASP A 54 1.64 2.29 -4.63
C ASP A 54 1.08 1.68 -5.91
N ALA A 55 0.76 0.39 -5.93
CA ALA A 55 0.18 -0.27 -7.10
C ALA A 55 -1.17 0.36 -7.49
N VAL A 56 -2.03 0.65 -6.51
CA VAL A 56 -3.35 1.27 -6.77
C VAL A 56 -3.18 2.71 -7.22
N LYS A 57 -2.34 3.49 -6.55
CA LYS A 57 -2.08 4.89 -6.91
C LYS A 57 -1.47 5.01 -8.31
N ALA A 58 -0.52 4.14 -8.64
CA ALA A 58 0.11 4.10 -9.96
C ALA A 58 -0.91 3.75 -11.06
N TYR A 59 -1.76 2.75 -10.84
CA TYR A 59 -2.81 2.39 -11.80
C TYR A 59 -3.78 3.57 -12.06
N TYR A 60 -4.27 4.23 -11.00
CA TYR A 60 -5.19 5.36 -11.16
C TYR A 60 -4.54 6.65 -11.65
N GLY A 61 -3.21 6.77 -11.52
CA GLY A 61 -2.43 7.88 -12.05
C GLY A 61 -1.90 7.67 -13.46
N ALA A 62 -2.10 6.49 -14.07
CA ALA A 62 -1.62 6.18 -15.41
C ALA A 62 -2.58 6.71 -16.49
N ASP A 63 -2.04 7.45 -17.47
CA ASP A 63 -2.80 7.89 -18.64
C ASP A 63 -3.15 6.72 -19.57
N ASP A 64 -2.21 5.78 -19.75
CA ASP A 64 -2.41 4.50 -20.46
C ASP A 64 -2.32 3.34 -19.47
N THR A 65 -3.48 2.96 -18.94
CA THR A 65 -3.59 1.85 -17.99
C THR A 65 -3.23 0.49 -18.59
N ALA A 66 -3.46 0.27 -19.90
CA ALA A 66 -3.15 -0.98 -20.56
C ALA A 66 -1.64 -1.11 -20.82
N GLY A 67 -1.01 -0.05 -21.31
CA GLY A 67 0.45 0.04 -21.42
C GLY A 67 1.13 -0.11 -20.06
N TRP A 68 0.63 0.57 -19.03
CA TRP A 68 1.15 0.45 -17.67
C TRP A 68 1.05 -0.98 -17.13
N ALA A 69 -0.10 -1.64 -17.30
CA ALA A 69 -0.30 -3.01 -16.84
C ALA A 69 0.65 -4.00 -17.53
N ASN A 70 0.86 -3.85 -18.84
CA ASN A 70 1.83 -4.68 -19.58
C ASN A 70 3.27 -4.43 -19.15
N ALA A 71 3.62 -3.19 -18.80
CA ALA A 71 4.95 -2.83 -18.34
C ALA A 71 5.22 -3.21 -16.87
N ASN A 72 4.17 -3.36 -16.05
CA ASN A 72 4.27 -3.60 -14.61
C ASN A 72 3.38 -4.78 -14.17
N PRO A 73 3.64 -6.01 -14.67
CA PRO A 73 2.76 -7.16 -14.43
C PRO A 73 2.56 -7.46 -12.93
N ASP A 74 3.62 -7.45 -12.14
CA ASP A 74 3.54 -7.74 -10.70
C ASP A 74 2.69 -6.72 -9.93
N MET A 75 2.83 -5.42 -10.25
CA MET A 75 2.00 -4.38 -9.65
C MET A 75 0.55 -4.46 -10.12
N PHE A 76 0.33 -4.84 -11.38
CA PHE A 76 -1.02 -5.04 -11.91
C PHE A 76 -1.71 -6.23 -11.23
N GLU A 77 -1.01 -7.33 -10.98
CA GLU A 77 -1.54 -8.47 -10.21
C GLU A 77 -1.93 -8.04 -8.79
N LEU A 78 -1.08 -7.27 -8.11
CA LEU A 78 -1.38 -6.76 -6.78
C LEU A 78 -2.59 -5.82 -6.77
N TYR A 79 -2.69 -4.93 -7.75
CA TYR A 79 -3.87 -4.08 -7.96
C TYR A 79 -5.13 -4.92 -8.20
N ALA A 80 -5.07 -5.90 -9.09
CA ALA A 80 -6.20 -6.76 -9.43
C ALA A 80 -6.69 -7.56 -8.22
N TRP A 81 -5.76 -8.10 -7.44
CA TRP A 81 -6.04 -8.73 -6.16
C TRP A 81 -6.71 -7.76 -5.19
N ALA A 82 -6.13 -6.58 -4.98
CA ALA A 82 -6.67 -5.57 -4.08
C ALA A 82 -8.10 -5.16 -4.45
N ARG A 83 -8.38 -4.98 -5.75
CA ARG A 83 -9.72 -4.69 -6.28
C ARG A 83 -10.70 -5.85 -6.11
N LYS A 84 -10.23 -7.10 -6.22
CA LYS A 84 -11.06 -8.29 -5.93
C LYS A 84 -11.48 -8.29 -4.45
N VAL A 85 -10.54 -8.10 -3.54
CA VAL A 85 -10.81 -8.10 -2.10
C VAL A 85 -11.73 -6.93 -1.71
N GLU A 86 -11.59 -5.75 -2.33
CA GLU A 86 -12.52 -4.63 -2.11
C GLU A 86 -13.96 -4.97 -2.50
N ARG A 87 -14.17 -5.70 -3.59
CA ARG A 87 -15.51 -6.14 -4.02
C ARG A 87 -16.10 -7.17 -3.07
N GLU A 88 -15.29 -8.08 -2.55
CA GLU A 88 -15.72 -9.17 -1.66
C GLU A 88 -16.03 -8.66 -0.24
N HIS A 89 -15.30 -7.66 0.24
CA HIS A 89 -15.37 -7.17 1.62
C HIS A 89 -15.71 -5.68 1.75
N GLY A 90 -16.26 -5.07 0.69
CA GLY A 90 -16.54 -3.63 0.60
C GLY A 90 -17.82 -3.15 1.30
N ARG A 91 -18.45 -3.98 2.16
CA ARG A 91 -19.58 -3.59 3.01
C ARG A 91 -19.09 -3.04 4.34
#